data_AF-A0A946PWB3-F1
#
_entry.id   AF-A0A946PWB3-F1
#
_cell.length_a   1.000
_cell.length_b   1.000
_cell.length_c   1.000
_cell.angle_alpha   90.00
_cell.angle_beta   90.00
_cell.angle_gamma   90.00
#
_symmetry.space_group_name_H-M   'P 1'
#
loop_
_entity.id
_entity.type
_entity.pdbx_description
1 polymer ?
#
loop_
_entity_poly.entity_id
_entity_poly.type
_entity_poly.pdbx_seq_one_letter_code
_entity_poly.pdbx_strand_id
1 'polypeptide(L)'
;MSQKAEIIAKLKETRQEIKELLSDIPPEKEIYPEWGLKELLAHFAGWDDATLTGVRGCLAGQNPIIIAPRGADDYNARTVSERETLPIGHIIKEWELNRELLLDLVKQIPEEKFDTQTIYPWGEEGTLANLVLGMAGHELFHIGEIKELKPGLLGK
;
A
#
# COMPACT_ATOMS: atom_id res chain seq x y z
N MET A 1 -21.06 -12.47 -0.05
CA MET A 1 -20.94 -11.02 0.17
C MET A 1 -20.89 -10.35 -1.19
N SER A 2 -21.01 -9.02 -1.30
CA SER A 2 -20.74 -8.36 -2.60
C SER A 2 -19.23 -8.23 -2.81
N GLN A 3 -18.78 -8.06 -4.05
CA GLN A 3 -17.35 -7.88 -4.38
C GLN A 3 -16.79 -6.67 -3.63
N LYS A 4 -17.54 -5.56 -3.58
CA LYS A 4 -17.18 -4.39 -2.77
C LYS A 4 -16.96 -4.74 -1.29
N ALA A 5 -17.87 -5.50 -0.69
CA ALA A 5 -17.78 -5.85 0.72
C ALA A 5 -16.54 -6.72 1.01
N GLU A 6 -16.20 -7.63 0.10
CA GLU A 6 -15.00 -8.47 0.18
C GLU A 6 -13.72 -7.65 0.05
N ILE A 7 -13.66 -6.72 -0.90
CA ILE A 7 -12.52 -5.79 -1.05
C ILE A 7 -12.32 -4.97 0.22
N ILE A 8 -13.39 -4.37 0.76
CA ILE A 8 -13.33 -3.56 1.98
C ILE A 8 -12.87 -4.39 3.17
N ALA A 9 -13.41 -5.60 3.34
CA ALA A 9 -13.00 -6.50 4.41
C ALA A 9 -11.50 -6.82 4.30
N LYS A 10 -11.04 -7.18 3.10
CA LYS A 10 -9.65 -7.54 2.86
C LYS A 10 -8.70 -6.38 3.16
N LEU A 11 -8.98 -5.18 2.67
CA LEU A 11 -8.17 -3.99 2.96
C LEU A 11 -8.09 -3.65 4.46
N LYS A 12 -9.16 -3.90 5.23
CA LYS A 12 -9.17 -3.67 6.67
C LYS A 12 -8.37 -4.72 7.42
N GLU A 13 -8.60 -6.00 7.09
CA GLU A 13 -7.91 -7.13 7.70
C GLU A 13 -6.39 -7.03 7.50
N THR A 14 -5.93 -6.77 6.28
CA THR A 14 -4.48 -6.70 6.02
C THR A 14 -3.83 -5.51 6.70
N ARG A 15 -4.51 -4.34 6.73
CA ARG A 15 -3.99 -3.16 7.44
C ARG A 15 -3.89 -3.43 8.94
N GLN A 16 -4.89 -4.07 9.53
CA GLN A 16 -4.86 -4.40 10.95
C GLN A 16 -3.72 -5.38 11.25
N GLU A 17 -3.58 -6.43 10.45
CA GLU A 17 -2.55 -7.46 10.64
C GLU A 17 -1.13 -6.89 10.52
N ILE A 18 -0.84 -6.06 9.51
CA ILE A 18 0.48 -5.43 9.40
C ILE A 18 0.72 -4.43 10.54
N LYS A 19 -0.30 -3.68 11.00
CA LYS A 19 -0.16 -2.78 12.16
C LYS A 19 0.22 -3.54 13.42
N GLU A 20 -0.45 -4.66 13.70
CA GLU A 20 -0.13 -5.52 14.83
C GLU A 20 1.29 -6.08 14.71
N LEU A 21 1.65 -6.59 13.53
CA LEU A 21 2.98 -7.14 13.29
C LEU A 21 4.10 -6.11 13.50
N LEU A 22 3.92 -4.89 12.98
CA LEU A 22 4.92 -3.81 13.10
C LEU A 22 4.99 -3.24 14.51
N SER A 23 3.91 -3.31 15.30
CA SER A 23 3.88 -2.77 16.66
C SER A 23 4.84 -3.47 17.63
N ASP A 24 5.22 -4.72 17.32
CA ASP A 24 6.18 -5.51 18.09
C ASP A 24 7.64 -5.26 17.69
N ILE A 25 7.89 -4.53 16.59
CA ILE A 25 9.25 -4.34 16.06
C ILE A 25 9.85 -3.07 16.69
N PRO A 26 10.99 -3.15 17.38
CA PRO A 26 11.67 -1.97 17.90
C PRO A 26 12.03 -0.98 16.77
N PRO A 27 11.82 0.33 16.95
CA PRO A 27 12.04 1.32 15.88
C PRO A 27 13.46 1.35 15.30
N GLU A 28 14.46 0.94 16.07
CA GLU A 28 15.87 0.87 15.69
C GLU A 28 16.25 -0.39 14.90
N LYS A 29 15.32 -1.35 14.75
CA LYS A 29 15.60 -2.58 14.01
C LYS A 29 15.53 -2.33 12.51
N GLU A 30 16.58 -2.78 11.85
CA GLU A 30 16.59 -3.01 10.41
C GLU A 30 15.69 -4.21 10.09
N ILE A 31 14.72 -4.01 9.18
CA ILE A 31 13.75 -5.02 8.75
C ILE A 31 14.26 -5.68 7.46
N TYR A 32 14.66 -4.86 6.48
CA TYR A 32 15.33 -5.28 5.25
C TYR A 32 16.70 -4.60 5.18
N PRO A 33 17.64 -5.08 4.36
CA PRO A 33 18.92 -4.40 4.16
C PRO A 33 18.73 -2.89 3.95
N GLU A 34 19.34 -2.09 4.83
CA GLU A 34 19.27 -0.62 4.85
C GLU A 34 17.92 0.02 5.22
N TRP A 35 16.86 -0.76 5.42
CA TRP A 35 15.50 -0.26 5.68
C TRP A 35 15.00 -0.67 7.05
N GLY A 36 14.71 0.32 7.89
CA GLY A 36 13.98 0.15 9.13
C GLY A 36 12.47 0.36 8.95
N LEU A 37 11.77 0.50 10.08
CA LEU A 37 10.33 0.74 10.09
C LEU A 37 9.94 2.01 9.31
N LYS A 38 10.77 3.05 9.37
CA LYS A 38 10.49 4.33 8.71
C LYS A 38 10.46 4.18 7.19
N GLU A 39 11.48 3.53 6.62
CA GLU A 39 11.62 3.33 5.17
C GLU A 39 10.51 2.41 4.65
N LEU A 40 10.21 1.32 5.38
CA LEU A 40 9.11 0.42 5.05
C LEU A 40 7.76 1.16 4.97
N LEU A 41 7.45 1.99 5.98
CA LEU A 41 6.19 2.75 6.00
C LEU A 41 6.15 3.84 4.92
N ALA A 42 7.29 4.47 4.60
CA ALA A 42 7.39 5.44 3.52
C ALA A 42 7.10 4.79 2.16
N HIS A 43 7.63 3.59 1.94
CA HIS A 43 7.35 2.77 0.77
C HIS A 43 5.86 2.39 0.67
N PHE A 44 5.23 1.95 1.76
CA PHE A 44 3.79 1.65 1.78
C PHE A 44 2.93 2.89 1.49
N ALA A 45 3.25 4.02 2.12
CA ALA A 45 2.53 5.27 1.89
C ALA A 45 2.59 5.70 0.41
N GLY A 46 3.76 5.53 -0.23
CA GLY A 46 3.94 5.77 -1.66
C GLY A 46 3.00 4.93 -2.53
N TRP A 47 2.95 3.61 -2.33
CA TRP A 47 2.05 2.75 -3.10
C TRP A 47 0.56 2.97 -2.82
N ASP A 48 0.18 3.32 -1.57
CA ASP A 48 -1.20 3.70 -1.26
C ASP A 48 -1.59 4.99 -2.03
N ASP A 49 -0.71 6.01 -2.12
CA ASP A 49 -0.96 7.25 -2.86
C ASP A 49 -1.02 7.03 -4.39
N ALA A 50 -0.10 6.21 -4.93
CA ALA A 50 -0.13 5.82 -6.34
C ALA A 50 -1.45 5.13 -6.69
N THR A 51 -1.94 4.23 -5.83
CA THR A 51 -3.21 3.53 -6.01
C THR A 51 -4.40 4.47 -5.93
N LEU A 52 -4.42 5.39 -4.97
CA LEU A 52 -5.45 6.43 -4.90
C LEU A 52 -5.53 7.24 -6.20
N THR A 53 -4.38 7.62 -6.74
CA THR A 53 -4.28 8.34 -8.02
C THR A 53 -4.85 7.50 -9.17
N GLY A 54 -4.46 6.22 -9.26
CA GLY A 54 -4.97 5.30 -10.28
C GLY A 54 -6.48 5.08 -10.22
N VAL A 55 -7.03 4.84 -9.03
CA VAL A 55 -8.48 4.67 -8.82
C VAL A 55 -9.25 5.93 -9.20
N ARG A 56 -8.79 7.10 -8.74
CA ARG A 56 -9.44 8.39 -9.08
C ARG A 56 -9.41 8.66 -10.58
N GLY A 57 -8.27 8.42 -11.22
CA GLY A 57 -8.11 8.59 -12.67
C GLY A 57 -9.04 7.67 -13.47
N CYS A 58 -9.11 6.40 -13.09
CA CYS A 58 -10.02 5.42 -13.69
C CYS A 58 -11.49 5.86 -13.57
N LEU A 59 -11.93 6.26 -12.37
CA LEU A 59 -13.31 6.71 -12.13
C LEU A 59 -13.66 8.00 -12.88
N ALA A 60 -12.68 8.88 -13.07
CA ALA A 60 -12.83 10.12 -13.84
C ALA A 60 -12.75 9.91 -15.37
N GLY A 61 -12.49 8.68 -15.85
CA GLY A 61 -12.29 8.39 -17.27
C GLY A 61 -11.02 9.04 -17.84
N GLN A 62 -10.02 9.30 -17.00
CA GLN A 62 -8.74 9.84 -17.40
C GLN A 62 -7.85 8.73 -17.98
N ASN A 63 -6.90 9.13 -18.83
CA ASN A 63 -5.87 8.21 -19.27
C ASN A 63 -5.05 7.73 -18.07
N PRO A 64 -4.80 6.42 -17.93
CA PRO A 64 -3.96 5.91 -16.85
C PRO A 64 -2.56 6.51 -16.89
N ILE A 65 -1.99 6.75 -15.70
CA ILE A 65 -0.63 7.25 -15.53
C ILE A 65 0.18 6.14 -14.86
N ILE A 66 1.28 5.74 -15.52
CA ILE A 66 2.26 4.83 -14.94
C ILE A 66 3.16 5.66 -14.02
N ILE A 67 2.95 5.53 -12.71
CA ILE A 67 3.66 6.26 -11.67
C ILE A 67 5.08 5.73 -11.45
N ALA A 68 5.30 4.43 -11.72
CA ALA A 68 6.59 3.74 -11.62
C ALA A 68 7.16 3.36 -13.01
N PRO A 69 7.41 4.33 -13.92
CA PRO A 69 7.82 4.02 -15.30
C PRO A 69 9.21 3.41 -15.42
N ARG A 70 10.03 3.50 -14.36
CA ARG A 70 11.36 2.87 -14.25
C ARG A 70 11.36 1.59 -13.40
N GLY A 71 10.17 1.08 -13.08
CA GLY A 71 10.00 -0.12 -12.26
C GLY A 71 9.78 0.17 -10.77
N ALA A 72 9.37 -0.87 -10.05
CA ALA A 72 9.01 -0.78 -8.63
C ALA A 72 10.19 -0.37 -7.75
N ASP A 73 11.40 -0.86 -8.02
CA ASP A 73 12.58 -0.57 -7.19
C ASP A 73 12.98 0.91 -7.23
N ASP A 74 12.97 1.53 -8.41
CA ASP A 74 13.23 2.97 -8.55
C ASP A 74 12.15 3.80 -7.87
N TYR A 75 10.88 3.37 -7.97
CA TYR A 75 9.78 4.03 -7.29
C TYR A 75 9.90 3.90 -5.77
N ASN A 76 10.25 2.72 -5.26
CA ASN A 76 10.50 2.42 -3.85
C ASN A 76 11.61 3.31 -3.28
N ALA A 77 12.76 3.38 -3.96
CA ALA A 77 13.87 4.24 -3.54
C ALA A 77 13.46 5.72 -3.52
N ARG A 78 12.71 6.17 -4.53
CA ARG A 78 12.21 7.55 -4.60
C ARG A 78 11.27 7.87 -3.44
N THR A 79 10.25 7.03 -3.18
CA THR A 79 9.23 7.33 -2.15
C THR A 79 9.82 7.35 -0.74
N VAL A 80 10.84 6.52 -0.49
CA VAL A 80 11.64 6.57 0.74
C VAL A 80 12.45 7.87 0.81
N SER A 81 13.20 8.21 -0.24
CA SER A 81 14.04 9.43 -0.26
C SER A 81 13.21 10.71 -0.09
N GLU A 82 12.04 10.81 -0.73
CA GLU A 82 11.12 11.95 -0.60
C GLU A 82 10.65 12.19 0.85
N ARG A 83 10.68 11.15 1.69
CA ARG A 83 10.23 11.17 3.10
C ARG A 83 11.38 11.11 4.10
N GLU A 84 12.64 11.11 3.64
CA GLU A 84 13.83 10.90 4.47
C GLU A 84 13.92 11.93 5.61
N THR A 85 13.57 13.18 5.35
CA THR A 85 13.64 14.26 6.34
C THR A 85 12.41 14.36 7.25
N LEU A 86 11.34 13.60 6.96
CA LEU A 86 10.10 13.66 7.73
C LEU A 86 10.25 12.86 9.05
N PRO A 87 9.64 13.31 10.16
CA PRO A 87 9.53 12.49 11.36
C PRO A 87 8.70 11.23 11.08
N ILE A 88 9.06 10.09 11.69
CA ILE A 88 8.33 8.83 11.51
C ILE A 88 6.83 8.95 11.83
N GLY A 89 6.46 9.77 12.82
CA GLY A 89 5.07 10.04 13.16
C GLY A 89 4.27 10.76 12.06
N HIS A 90 4.93 11.47 11.16
CA HIS A 90 4.28 12.03 9.96
C HIS A 90 3.99 10.91 8.95
N ILE A 91 4.97 10.04 8.71
CA ILE A 91 4.86 8.93 7.74
C ILE A 91 3.78 7.93 8.20
N ILE A 92 3.70 7.63 9.51
CA ILE A 92 2.62 6.81 10.08
C ILE A 92 1.25 7.41 9.76
N LYS A 93 1.08 8.72 10.01
CA LYS A 93 -0.20 9.40 9.74
C LYS A 93 -0.55 9.39 8.26
N GLU A 94 0.43 9.58 7.38
CA GLU A 94 0.24 9.53 5.94
C GLU A 94 -0.21 8.13 5.50
N TRP A 95 0.51 7.09 5.94
CA TRP A 95 0.17 5.70 5.66
C TRP A 95 -1.25 5.35 6.13
N GLU A 96 -1.62 5.73 7.36
CA GLU A 96 -2.97 5.50 7.90
C GLU A 96 -4.04 6.26 7.09
N LEU A 97 -3.82 7.55 6.83
CA LEU A 97 -4.74 8.39 6.09
C LEU A 97 -4.99 7.85 4.67
N ASN A 98 -3.94 7.40 3.97
CA ASN A 98 -4.10 6.93 2.60
C ASN A 98 -5.00 5.69 2.53
N ARG A 99 -4.92 4.77 3.50
CA ARG A 99 -5.83 3.62 3.58
C ARG A 99 -7.27 4.02 3.88
N GLU A 100 -7.47 4.99 4.78
CA GLU A 100 -8.81 5.53 5.06
C GLU A 100 -9.43 6.16 3.80
N LEU A 101 -8.66 6.99 3.08
CA LEU A 101 -9.07 7.59 1.83
C LEU A 101 -9.41 6.54 0.76
N LEU A 102 -8.62 5.46 0.67
CA LEU A 102 -8.88 4.38 -0.29
C LEU A 102 -10.17 3.65 0.07
N LEU A 103 -10.38 3.32 1.35
CA LEU A 103 -11.61 2.69 1.82
C LEU A 103 -12.84 3.57 1.55
N ASP A 104 -12.75 4.87 1.79
CA ASP A 104 -13.84 5.80 1.52
C ASP A 104 -14.13 5.94 0.03
N LEU A 105 -13.10 5.91 -0.81
CA LEU A 105 -13.26 5.89 -2.25
C LEU A 105 -13.96 4.59 -2.70
N VAL A 106 -13.50 3.43 -2.25
CA VAL A 106 -14.07 2.10 -2.59
C VAL A 106 -15.54 1.99 -2.21
N LYS A 107 -15.95 2.53 -1.05
CA LYS A 107 -17.37 2.56 -0.65
C LYS A 107 -18.25 3.28 -1.68
N GLN A 108 -17.72 4.34 -2.29
CA GLN A 108 -18.41 5.21 -3.24
C GLN A 108 -18.42 4.66 -4.68
N ILE A 109 -17.57 3.69 -5.02
CA ILE A 109 -17.53 3.07 -6.35
C ILE A 109 -18.82 2.28 -6.60
N PRO A 110 -19.60 2.54 -7.67
CA PRO A 110 -20.73 1.69 -8.06
C PRO A 110 -20.27 0.25 -8.33
N GLU A 111 -21.08 -0.76 -7.98
CA GLU A 111 -20.65 -2.17 -8.05
C GLU A 111 -20.20 -2.56 -9.47
N GLU A 112 -20.91 -2.06 -10.49
CA GLU A 112 -20.62 -2.30 -11.90
C GLU A 112 -19.30 -1.69 -12.41
N LYS A 113 -18.69 -0.78 -11.64
CA LYS A 113 -17.43 -0.15 -12.03
C LYS A 113 -16.20 -0.95 -11.62
N PHE A 114 -16.33 -1.93 -10.73
CA PHE A 114 -15.20 -2.74 -10.29
C PHE A 114 -14.58 -3.57 -11.42
N ASP A 115 -15.35 -3.92 -12.46
CA ASP A 115 -14.85 -4.66 -13.62
C ASP A 115 -14.25 -3.76 -14.72
N THR A 116 -14.19 -2.44 -14.49
CA THR A 116 -13.59 -1.48 -15.43
C THR A 116 -12.12 -1.82 -15.64
N GLN A 117 -11.72 -2.00 -16.90
CA GLN A 117 -10.31 -2.21 -17.26
C GLN A 117 -9.52 -0.92 -17.14
N THR A 118 -8.30 -1.01 -16.62
CA THR A 118 -7.37 0.11 -16.48
C THR A 118 -5.92 -0.39 -16.47
N ILE A 119 -4.98 0.55 -16.56
CA ILE A 119 -3.55 0.28 -16.35
C ILE A 119 -3.24 0.74 -14.92
N TYR A 120 -2.59 -0.12 -14.16
CA TYR A 120 -2.21 0.13 -12.78
C TYR A 120 -1.03 1.12 -12.72
N PRO A 121 -0.83 1.81 -11.58
CA PRO A 121 0.28 2.73 -11.40
C PRO A 121 1.68 2.10 -11.61
N TRP A 122 1.81 0.78 -11.47
CA TRP A 122 3.04 0.02 -11.71
C TRP A 122 3.16 -0.57 -13.14
N GLY A 123 2.20 -0.28 -14.02
CA GLY A 123 2.28 -0.58 -15.46
C GLY A 123 1.60 -1.86 -15.93
N GLU A 124 1.11 -2.71 -15.03
CA GLU A 124 0.28 -3.87 -15.38
C GLU A 124 -1.16 -3.46 -15.74
N GLU A 125 -1.90 -4.35 -16.39
CA GLU A 125 -3.30 -4.13 -16.77
C GLU A 125 -4.26 -5.03 -16.00
N GLY A 126 -5.47 -4.54 -15.76
CA GLY A 126 -6.60 -5.36 -15.33
C GLY A 126 -7.75 -4.54 -14.76
N THR A 127 -8.55 -5.14 -13.87
CA THR A 127 -9.77 -4.51 -13.36
C THR A 127 -9.49 -3.52 -12.24
N LEU A 128 -10.41 -2.56 -12.04
CA LEU A 128 -10.38 -1.65 -10.90
C LEU A 128 -10.43 -2.42 -9.56
N ALA A 129 -11.16 -3.54 -9.49
CA ALA A 129 -11.13 -4.44 -8.34
C ALA A 129 -9.72 -4.95 -8.03
N ASN A 130 -9.00 -5.42 -9.05
CA ASN A 130 -7.66 -5.98 -8.89
C ASN A 130 -6.63 -4.90 -8.57
N LEU A 131 -6.76 -3.69 -9.13
CA LEU A 131 -5.96 -2.54 -8.72
C LEU A 131 -6.05 -2.29 -7.20
N VAL A 132 -7.27 -2.28 -6.66
CA VAL A 132 -7.50 -2.05 -5.22
C VAL A 132 -7.02 -3.24 -4.38
N LEU A 133 -7.33 -4.47 -4.80
CA LEU A 133 -6.89 -5.69 -4.11
C LEU A 133 -5.38 -5.86 -4.11
N GLY A 134 -4.69 -5.29 -5.10
CA GLY A 134 -3.22 -5.22 -5.15
C GLY A 134 -2.62 -4.67 -3.86
N MET A 135 -3.27 -3.69 -3.22
CA MET A 135 -2.78 -3.13 -1.95
C MET A 135 -2.88 -4.08 -0.76
N ALA A 136 -3.94 -4.90 -0.72
CA ALA A 136 -4.05 -5.96 0.27
C ALA A 136 -3.01 -7.07 0.01
N GLY A 137 -2.84 -7.46 -1.27
CA GLY A 137 -1.84 -8.45 -1.67
C GLY A 137 -0.41 -8.01 -1.34
N HIS A 138 -0.10 -6.75 -1.59
CA HIS A 138 1.19 -6.12 -1.29
C HIS A 138 1.51 -6.16 0.21
N GLU A 139 0.59 -5.72 1.07
CA GLU A 139 0.79 -5.81 2.52
C GLU A 139 0.92 -7.27 2.98
N LEU A 140 0.11 -8.20 2.45
CA LEU A 140 0.22 -9.62 2.80
C LEU A 140 1.56 -10.24 2.44
N PHE A 141 2.12 -9.85 1.29
CA PHE A 141 3.46 -10.28 0.89
C PHE A 141 4.49 -9.88 1.95
N HIS A 142 4.51 -8.61 2.34
CA HIS A 142 5.43 -8.12 3.37
C HIS A 142 5.14 -8.67 4.77
N ILE A 143 3.86 -8.91 5.12
CA ILE A 143 3.50 -9.61 6.36
C ILE A 143 4.16 -11.00 6.39
N GLY A 144 4.14 -11.72 5.27
CA GLY A 144 4.81 -13.02 5.12
C GLY A 144 6.30 -12.92 5.37
N GLU A 145 6.99 -12.04 4.65
CA GLU A 145 8.44 -11.81 4.82
C GLU A 145 8.80 -11.41 6.25
N ILE A 146 8.10 -10.44 6.83
CA ILE A 146 8.38 -9.94 8.17
C ILE A 146 8.14 -11.03 9.22
N LYS A 147 7.13 -11.89 9.06
CA LYS A 147 6.91 -13.03 9.97
C LYS A 147 8.07 -14.02 9.92
N GLU A 148 8.65 -14.28 8.76
CA GLU A 148 9.84 -15.13 8.62
C GLU A 148 11.07 -14.50 9.28
N LEU A 149 11.22 -13.18 9.18
CA LEU A 149 12.32 -12.42 9.78
C LEU A 149 12.12 -12.17 11.29
N LYS A 150 10.87 -12.18 11.78
CA LYS A 150 10.47 -11.78 13.14
C LYS A 150 11.32 -12.40 14.27
N PRO A 151 11.70 -13.69 14.24
CA PRO A 151 12.55 -14.27 15.28
C PRO A 151 13.91 -13.56 15.47
N GLY A 152 14.44 -12.91 14.43
CA GLY A 152 15.67 -12.08 14.50
C GLY A 152 15.42 -10.60 14.82
N LEU A 153 14.19 -10.12 14.64
CA LEU A 153 13.79 -8.73 14.86
C LEU A 153 13.39 -8.46 16.32
N LEU A 154 12.82 -9.47 17.00
CA LEU A 154 12.53 -9.39 18.43
C LEU A 154 13.86 -9.43 19.20
N GLY A 155 14.13 -8.38 20.00
CA GLY A 155 15.30 -8.33 20.88
C GLY A 155 15.35 -9.56 21.79
N LYS A 156 16.55 -10.11 22.00
CA LYS A 156 16.78 -11.08 23.07
C LYS A 156 16.55 -10.45 24.44
#